data_AF-A0AAW8GUV1-F1
#
_entry.id   AF-A0AAW8GUV1-F1
#
_cell.length_a   1.000
_cell.length_b   1.000
_cell.length_c   1.000
_cell.angle_alpha   90.00
_cell.angle_beta   90.00
_cell.angle_gamma   90.00
#
_symmetry.space_group_name_H-M   'P 1'
#
loop_
_entity.id
_entity.type
_entity.pdbx_description
1 polymer ?
#
loop_
_entity_poly.entity_id
_entity_poly.type
_entity_poly.pdbx_seq_one_letter_code
_entity_poly.pdbx_strand_id
1 'polypeptide(L)'
;MSEVKQTEQPVVDLDAISPELRQVIEFDQVPQEMYYMVVSIHEVSEEAVRESWNSLPASAQNVLDNFEQFHALISVSQAFAGVNVMEEFPTLNLPKEMTDQDKEEYRAELLDQVLHNCVKDMVKQIKKARRDPILKRDFKDVFAK
;
A
#
# COMPACT_ATOMS: atom_id res chain seq x y z
N MET A 1 -2.06 -35.32 -2.32
CA MET A 1 -2.29 -34.28 -3.34
C MET A 1 -3.40 -33.40 -2.79
N SER A 2 -3.04 -32.39 -1.99
CA SER A 2 -4.04 -31.46 -1.46
C SER A 2 -4.36 -30.47 -2.58
N GLU A 3 -5.56 -30.58 -3.15
CA GLU A 3 -6.13 -29.56 -4.01
C GLU A 3 -6.23 -28.26 -3.19
N VAL A 4 -5.27 -27.36 -3.41
CA VAL A 4 -5.41 -25.96 -3.02
C VAL A 4 -6.55 -25.43 -3.88
N LYS A 5 -7.74 -25.29 -3.28
CA LYS A 5 -8.81 -24.52 -3.90
C LYS A 5 -8.25 -23.12 -4.13
N GLN A 6 -7.93 -22.79 -5.38
CA GLN A 6 -7.80 -21.40 -5.80
C GLN A 6 -9.15 -20.76 -5.51
N THR A 7 -9.24 -20.03 -4.40
CA THR A 7 -10.31 -19.08 -4.18
C THR A 7 -10.22 -18.10 -5.35
N GLU A 8 -11.20 -18.15 -6.26
CA GLU A 8 -11.30 -17.19 -7.36
C GLU A 8 -11.32 -15.78 -6.74
N GLN A 9 -10.23 -15.04 -6.94
CA GLN A 9 -10.18 -13.65 -6.47
C GLN A 9 -11.18 -12.84 -7.30
N PRO A 10 -11.98 -11.97 -6.66
CA PRO A 10 -12.91 -11.13 -7.37
C PRO A 10 -12.18 -10.33 -8.46
N VAL A 11 -12.70 -10.40 -9.68
CA VAL A 11 -12.22 -9.54 -10.76
C VAL A 11 -12.60 -8.10 -10.40
N VAL A 12 -11.60 -7.26 -10.17
CA VAL A 12 -11.80 -5.84 -9.90
C VAL A 12 -11.98 -5.09 -11.22
N ASP A 13 -13.08 -4.37 -11.33
CA ASP A 13 -13.32 -3.40 -12.37
C ASP A 13 -12.75 -2.04 -11.95
N LEU A 14 -11.78 -1.51 -12.71
CA LEU A 14 -11.16 -0.21 -12.42
C LEU A 14 -12.12 0.97 -12.66
N ASP A 15 -13.21 0.78 -13.42
CA ASP A 15 -14.24 1.81 -13.57
C ASP A 15 -15.13 1.94 -12.32
N ALA A 16 -15.09 0.95 -11.41
CA ALA A 16 -15.88 0.91 -10.19
C ALA A 16 -15.16 1.45 -8.95
N ILE A 17 -13.86 1.73 -9.03
CA ILE A 17 -13.05 2.26 -7.91
C ILE A 17 -12.90 3.78 -7.99
N SER A 18 -12.33 4.39 -6.95
CA SER A 18 -12.08 5.84 -6.93
C SER A 18 -11.14 6.27 -8.06
N PRO A 19 -11.35 7.46 -8.65
CA PRO A 19 -10.54 7.93 -9.76
C PRO A 19 -9.08 8.14 -9.35
N GLU A 20 -8.81 8.56 -8.11
CA GLU A 20 -7.46 8.66 -7.56
C GLU A 20 -6.78 7.29 -7.49
N LEU A 21 -7.45 6.26 -6.97
CA LEU A 21 -6.87 4.91 -6.87
C LEU A 21 -6.58 4.33 -8.25
N ARG A 22 -7.54 4.45 -9.18
CA ARG A 22 -7.36 4.06 -10.58
C ARG A 22 -6.14 4.73 -11.20
N GLN A 23 -6.01 6.04 -11.00
CA GLN A 23 -4.91 6.81 -11.57
C GLN A 23 -3.54 6.29 -11.09
N VAL A 24 -3.38 5.99 -9.80
CA VAL A 24 -2.12 5.43 -9.28
C VAL A 24 -1.88 4.03 -9.84
N ILE A 25 -2.91 3.18 -9.90
CA ILE A 25 -2.84 1.83 -10.48
C ILE A 25 -2.35 1.87 -11.93
N GLU A 26 -2.92 2.78 -12.74
CA GLU A 26 -2.55 2.94 -14.16
C GLU A 26 -1.15 3.54 -14.31
N PHE A 27 -0.81 4.56 -13.50
CA PHE A 27 0.49 5.23 -13.52
C PHE A 27 1.64 4.28 -13.18
N ASP A 28 1.49 3.51 -12.10
CA ASP A 28 2.50 2.54 -11.64
C ASP A 28 2.45 1.22 -12.45
N GLN A 29 1.55 1.11 -13.42
CA GLN A 29 1.34 -0.09 -14.25
C GLN A 29 1.16 -1.35 -13.41
N VAL A 30 0.33 -1.24 -12.37
CA VAL A 30 0.09 -2.34 -11.44
C VAL A 30 -0.48 -3.55 -12.21
N PRO A 31 0.06 -4.76 -12.01
CA PRO A 31 -0.48 -5.97 -12.62
C PRO A 31 -1.94 -6.21 -12.21
N GLN A 32 -2.77 -6.67 -13.16
CA GLN A 32 -4.19 -6.94 -12.91
C GLN A 32 -4.43 -7.95 -11.78
N GLU A 33 -3.53 -8.93 -11.63
CA GLU A 33 -3.54 -9.91 -10.53
C GLU A 33 -3.42 -9.28 -9.14
N MET A 34 -2.89 -8.05 -9.04
CA MET A 34 -2.77 -7.32 -7.78
C MET A 34 -3.96 -6.41 -7.49
N TYR A 35 -4.89 -6.18 -8.42
CA TYR A 35 -5.97 -5.20 -8.25
C TYR A 35 -6.83 -5.50 -7.03
N TYR A 36 -7.22 -6.76 -6.84
CA TYR A 36 -8.02 -7.16 -5.70
C TYR A 36 -7.33 -6.84 -4.37
N MET A 37 -6.03 -7.11 -4.28
CA MET A 37 -5.25 -6.83 -3.08
C MET A 37 -5.10 -5.32 -2.85
N VAL A 38 -4.83 -4.54 -3.89
CA VAL A 38 -4.76 -3.07 -3.77
C VAL A 38 -6.07 -2.50 -3.24
N VAL A 39 -7.21 -2.91 -3.80
CA VAL A 39 -8.54 -2.45 -3.36
C VAL A 39 -8.82 -2.90 -1.93
N SER A 40 -8.54 -4.16 -1.59
CA SER A 40 -8.74 -4.67 -0.24
C SER A 40 -7.91 -3.91 0.80
N ILE A 41 -6.64 -3.61 0.47
CA ILE A 41 -5.76 -2.80 1.31
C ILE A 41 -6.29 -1.37 1.40
N HIS A 42 -6.75 -0.79 0.30
CA HIS A 42 -7.32 0.56 0.29
C HIS A 42 -8.48 0.68 1.26
N GLU A 43 -9.43 -0.25 1.22
CA GLU A 43 -10.58 -0.25 2.14
C GLU A 43 -10.15 -0.44 3.60
N VAL A 44 -9.29 -1.42 3.89
CA VAL A 44 -8.91 -1.77 5.26
C VAL A 44 -7.96 -0.73 5.89
N SER A 45 -7.11 -0.08 5.09
CA SER A 45 -6.13 0.88 5.61
C SER A 45 -6.66 2.30 5.76
N GLU A 46 -7.88 2.59 5.29
CA GLU A 46 -8.46 3.94 5.24
C GLU A 46 -8.34 4.66 6.59
N GLU A 47 -8.80 4.04 7.69
CA GLU A 47 -8.83 4.67 9.01
C GLU A 47 -7.42 5.06 9.48
N ALA A 48 -6.48 4.12 9.46
CA ALA A 48 -5.10 4.36 9.87
C ALA A 48 -4.39 5.42 9.00
N VAL A 49 -4.69 5.43 7.71
CA VAL A 49 -4.15 6.41 6.76
C VAL A 49 -4.79 7.78 6.98
N ARG A 50 -6.09 7.84 7.28
CA ARG A 50 -6.83 9.06 7.58
C ARG A 50 -6.35 9.73 8.86
N GLU A 51 -6.08 8.96 9.91
CA GLU A 51 -5.44 9.49 11.12
C GLU A 51 -4.07 10.09 10.81
N SER A 52 -3.25 9.37 10.03
CA SER A 52 -1.93 9.83 9.62
C SER A 52 -2.01 11.11 8.80
N TRP A 53 -2.95 11.21 7.86
CA TRP A 53 -3.21 12.41 7.07
C TRP A 53 -3.64 13.59 7.95
N ASN A 54 -4.59 13.38 8.86
CA ASN A 54 -5.10 14.42 9.76
C ASN A 54 -4.01 14.94 10.72
N SER A 55 -3.01 14.12 11.03
CA SER A 55 -1.84 14.54 11.83
C SER A 55 -0.82 15.39 11.06
N LEU A 56 -0.93 15.46 9.72
CA LEU A 56 -0.01 16.25 8.91
C LEU A 56 -0.27 17.76 9.10
N PRO A 57 0.78 18.60 9.11
CA PRO A 57 0.58 20.03 9.04
C PRO A 57 -0.04 20.41 7.69
N ALA A 58 -0.85 21.47 7.62
CA ALA A 58 -1.51 21.92 6.39
C ALA A 58 -0.54 22.10 5.21
N SER A 59 0.68 22.59 5.47
CA SER A 59 1.73 22.71 4.44
C SER A 59 2.09 21.38 3.77
N ALA A 60 1.99 20.25 4.49
CA ALA A 60 2.26 18.90 3.99
C ALA A 60 1.05 18.35 3.24
N GLN A 61 -0.16 18.55 3.79
CA GLN A 61 -1.39 18.17 3.10
C GLN A 61 -1.48 18.85 1.71
N ASN A 62 -1.12 20.13 1.61
CA ASN A 62 -1.12 20.91 0.36
C ASN A 62 -0.08 20.46 -0.71
N VAL A 63 0.68 19.40 -0.47
CA VAL A 63 1.51 18.77 -1.52
C VAL A 63 0.61 18.06 -2.53
N LEU A 64 -0.40 17.36 -2.02
CA LEU A 64 -1.46 16.68 -2.76
C LEU A 64 -2.74 17.53 -2.73
N ASP A 65 -3.72 17.18 -3.55
CA ASP A 65 -4.96 17.95 -3.66
C ASP A 65 -6.01 17.52 -2.63
N ASN A 66 -6.04 16.25 -2.24
CA ASN A 66 -7.00 15.70 -1.28
C ASN A 66 -6.44 14.46 -0.54
N PHE A 67 -7.24 13.96 0.41
CA PHE A 67 -6.93 12.73 1.13
C PHE A 67 -6.89 11.49 0.22
N GLU A 68 -7.80 11.41 -0.76
CA GLU A 68 -7.91 10.26 -1.65
C GLU A 68 -6.63 10.01 -2.45
N GLN A 69 -5.95 11.06 -2.91
CA GLN A 69 -4.63 10.97 -3.55
C GLN A 69 -3.58 10.39 -2.61
N PHE A 70 -3.56 10.84 -1.35
CA PHE A 70 -2.61 10.34 -0.35
C PHE A 70 -2.86 8.88 -0.02
N HIS A 71 -4.14 8.51 0.13
CA HIS A 71 -4.56 7.15 0.43
C HIS A 71 -4.26 6.20 -0.73
N ALA A 72 -4.58 6.59 -1.97
CA ALA A 72 -4.27 5.82 -3.17
C ALA A 72 -2.77 5.48 -3.29
N LEU A 73 -1.89 6.47 -3.11
CA LEU A 73 -0.43 6.28 -3.13
C LEU A 73 0.04 5.27 -2.08
N ILE A 74 -0.52 5.35 -0.86
CA ILE A 74 -0.19 4.43 0.22
C ILE A 74 -0.69 3.02 -0.08
N SER A 75 -1.92 2.88 -0.56
CA SER A 75 -2.52 1.55 -0.83
C SER A 75 -1.73 0.77 -1.87
N VAL A 76 -1.31 1.42 -2.95
CA VAL A 76 -0.46 0.79 -3.97
C VAL A 76 0.92 0.45 -3.40
N SER A 77 1.54 1.36 -2.65
CA SER A 77 2.82 1.10 -1.98
C SER A 77 2.75 -0.08 -1.00
N GLN A 78 1.68 -0.16 -0.21
CA GLN A 78 1.39 -1.24 0.73
C GLN A 78 1.18 -2.57 0.04
N ALA A 79 0.48 -2.59 -1.11
CA ALA A 79 0.28 -3.80 -1.89
C ALA A 79 1.60 -4.39 -2.39
N PHE A 80 2.47 -3.57 -3.00
CA PHE A 80 3.79 -4.03 -3.44
C PHE A 80 4.66 -4.49 -2.27
N ALA A 81 4.69 -3.73 -1.17
CA ALA A 81 5.46 -4.12 0.00
C ALA A 81 4.95 -5.44 0.61
N GLY A 82 3.62 -5.64 0.63
CA GLY A 82 2.99 -6.88 1.08
C GLY A 82 3.38 -8.06 0.22
N VAL A 83 3.34 -7.93 -1.12
CA VAL A 83 3.79 -9.00 -2.04
C VAL A 83 5.25 -9.36 -1.79
N ASN A 84 6.13 -8.36 -1.70
CA ASN A 84 7.55 -8.60 -1.45
C ASN A 84 7.77 -9.37 -0.14
N VAL A 85 7.09 -8.98 0.94
CA VAL A 85 7.16 -9.73 2.22
C VAL A 85 6.69 -11.16 2.04
N MET A 86 5.59 -11.38 1.32
CA MET A 86 5.01 -12.71 1.10
C MET A 86 5.93 -13.61 0.27
N GLU A 87 6.67 -13.04 -0.70
CA GLU A 87 7.65 -13.73 -1.53
C GLU A 87 8.97 -14.00 -0.81
N GLU A 88 9.42 -13.07 0.04
CA GLU A 88 10.66 -13.21 0.81
C GLU A 88 10.50 -14.09 2.04
N PHE A 89 9.30 -14.18 2.63
CA PHE A 89 9.05 -14.93 3.86
C PHE A 89 9.55 -16.38 3.85
N PRO A 90 9.33 -17.19 2.79
CA PRO A 90 9.84 -18.57 2.72
C PRO A 90 11.37 -18.67 2.69
N THR A 91 12.06 -17.57 2.35
CA THR A 91 13.53 -17.51 2.29
C THR A 91 14.16 -17.09 3.62
N LEU A 92 13.34 -16.65 4.59
CA LEU A 92 13.82 -16.26 5.91
C LEU A 92 14.34 -17.48 6.66
N ASN A 93 15.51 -17.33 7.29
CA ASN A 93 16.07 -18.35 8.19
C ASN A 93 15.34 -18.31 9.54
N LEU A 94 14.12 -18.83 9.57
CA LEU A 94 13.34 -18.97 10.79
C LEU A 94 13.94 -20.06 11.71
N PRO A 95 13.89 -19.89 13.04
CA PRO A 95 14.29 -20.93 13.98
C PRO A 95 13.60 -22.27 13.67
N LYS A 96 14.38 -23.36 13.65
CA LYS A 96 13.88 -24.70 13.31
C LYS A 96 12.82 -25.24 14.27
N GLU A 97 12.73 -24.64 15.46
CA GLU A 97 11.82 -25.04 16.53
C GLU A 97 10.46 -24.31 16.45
N MET A 98 10.28 -23.35 15.54
CA MET A 98 8.99 -22.68 15.35
C MET A 98 7.96 -23.67 14.79
N THR A 99 6.81 -23.73 15.44
CA THR A 99 5.64 -24.45 14.93
C THR A 99 5.08 -23.72 13.71
N ASP A 100 4.21 -24.39 12.94
CA ASP A 100 3.58 -23.74 11.79
C ASP A 100 2.66 -22.59 12.21
N GLN A 101 2.04 -22.67 13.39
CA GLN A 101 1.29 -21.57 13.98
C GLN A 101 2.19 -20.37 14.31
N ASP A 102 3.35 -20.59 14.94
CA ASP A 102 4.29 -19.51 15.26
C ASP A 102 4.78 -18.80 13.98
N LYS A 103 4.95 -19.55 12.89
CA LYS A 103 5.35 -18.97 11.59
C LYS A 103 4.24 -18.13 11.00
N GLU A 104 2.99 -18.57 11.08
CA GLU A 104 1.84 -17.80 10.60
C GLU A 104 1.65 -16.50 11.40
N GLU A 105 1.78 -16.57 12.73
CA GLU A 105 1.73 -15.40 13.61
C GLU A 105 2.87 -14.42 13.28
N TYR A 106 4.11 -14.92 13.16
CA TYR A 106 5.26 -14.08 12.80
C TYR A 106 5.10 -13.44 11.42
N ARG A 107 4.54 -14.16 10.45
CA ARG A 107 4.25 -13.62 9.12
C ARG A 107 3.25 -12.47 9.19
N ALA A 108 2.18 -12.64 9.98
CA ALA A 108 1.16 -11.62 10.14
C ALA A 108 1.74 -10.37 10.82
N GLU A 109 2.55 -10.53 11.86
CA GLU A 109 3.24 -9.42 12.53
C GLU A 109 4.20 -8.68 11.60
N LEU A 110 4.98 -9.40 10.80
CA LEU A 110 5.90 -8.80 9.84
C LEU A 110 5.14 -8.00 8.77
N LEU A 111 4.03 -8.57 8.26
CA LEU A 111 3.19 -7.90 7.28
C LEU A 111 2.59 -6.62 7.86
N ASP A 112 1.99 -6.67 9.05
CA ASP A 112 1.44 -5.50 9.73
C ASP A 112 2.50 -4.40 9.92
N GLN A 113 3.69 -4.79 10.38
CA GLN A 113 4.81 -3.86 10.56
C GLN A 113 5.21 -3.18 9.25
N VAL A 114 5.29 -3.93 8.16
CA VAL A 114 5.64 -3.39 6.84
C VAL A 114 4.57 -2.43 6.33
N LEU A 115 3.30 -2.81 6.43
CA LEU A 115 2.18 -1.96 6.03
C LEU A 115 2.14 -0.65 6.83
N HIS A 116 2.39 -0.71 8.13
CA HIS A 116 2.49 0.47 8.99
C HIS A 116 3.70 1.36 8.63
N ASN A 117 4.83 0.74 8.26
CA ASN A 117 6.01 1.48 7.83
C ASN A 117 5.79 2.22 6.51
N CYS A 118 5.04 1.65 5.56
CA CYS A 118 4.65 2.35 4.32
C CYS A 118 3.95 3.68 4.61
N VAL A 119 2.98 3.69 5.54
CA VAL A 119 2.28 4.92 5.95
C VAL A 119 3.26 5.95 6.52
N LYS A 120 4.12 5.52 7.44
CA LYS A 120 5.12 6.40 8.07
C LYS A 120 6.11 6.97 7.08
N ASP A 121 6.58 6.18 6.13
CA ASP A 121 7.51 6.63 5.12
C ASP A 121 6.85 7.57 4.12
N MET A 122 5.59 7.31 3.72
CA MET A 122 4.84 8.26 2.90
C MET A 122 4.66 9.61 3.62
N VAL A 123 4.32 9.61 4.91
CA VAL A 123 4.26 10.84 5.74
C VAL A 123 5.59 11.60 5.71
N LYS A 124 6.73 10.89 5.78
CA LYS A 124 8.06 11.53 5.67
C LYS A 124 8.30 12.10 4.28
N GLN A 125 7.96 11.37 3.22
CA GLN A 125 8.15 11.82 1.84
C GLN A 125 7.31 13.06 1.52
N ILE A 126 6.03 13.08 1.91
CA ILE A 126 5.16 14.26 1.77
C ILE A 126 5.72 15.45 2.56
N LYS A 127 6.20 15.23 3.81
CA LYS A 127 6.85 16.28 4.60
C LYS A 127 8.12 16.81 3.94
N LYS A 128 8.88 15.98 3.22
CA LYS A 128 10.08 16.36 2.47
C LYS A 128 9.70 17.15 1.21
N ALA A 129 8.72 16.69 0.45
CA ALA A 129 8.22 17.31 -0.78
C ALA A 129 7.84 18.78 -0.61
N ARG A 130 7.38 19.20 0.58
CA ARG A 130 7.15 20.62 0.91
C ARG A 130 8.31 21.56 0.56
N ARG A 131 9.54 21.07 0.65
CA ARG A 131 10.77 21.85 0.45
C ARG A 131 11.60 21.36 -0.73
N ASP A 132 11.14 20.33 -1.42
CA ASP A 132 11.83 19.69 -2.54
C ASP A 132 10.92 19.77 -3.78
N PRO A 133 11.13 20.75 -4.68
CA PRO A 133 10.27 20.96 -5.83
C PRO A 133 10.22 19.77 -6.80
N ILE A 134 11.31 18.99 -6.89
CA ILE A 134 11.37 17.81 -7.75
C ILE A 134 10.47 16.75 -7.16
N LEU A 135 10.66 16.41 -5.88
CA LEU A 135 9.82 15.42 -5.21
C LEU A 135 8.34 15.83 -5.17
N LYS A 136 8.05 17.13 -4.97
CA LYS A 136 6.68 17.65 -5.05
C LYS A 136 6.07 17.47 -6.44
N ARG A 137 6.87 17.65 -7.49
CA ARG A 137 6.43 17.42 -8.85
C ARG A 137 6.17 15.94 -9.08
N ASP A 138 7.06 15.05 -8.64
CA ASP A 138 6.86 13.60 -8.77
C ASP A 138 5.53 13.15 -8.17
N PHE A 139 5.17 13.64 -6.98
CA PHE A 139 3.86 13.37 -6.36
C PHE A 139 2.67 13.89 -7.18
N LYS A 140 2.82 15.04 -7.84
CA LYS A 140 1.75 15.65 -8.64
C LYS A 140 1.63 15.03 -10.03
N ASP A 141 2.75 14.59 -10.61
CA ASP A 141 2.80 14.02 -11.95
C ASP A 141 2.05 12.68 -12.00
N VAL A 142 1.96 11.94 -10.87
CA VAL A 142 1.08 10.75 -10.75
C VAL A 142 -0.37 11.09 -11.10
N PHE A 143 -0.84 12.27 -10.69
CA PHE A 143 -2.22 12.72 -10.88
C PHE A 143 -2.38 13.74 -12.01
N ALA A 144 -1.31 13.99 -12.77
CA ALA A 144 -1.37 14.84 -13.95
C ALA A 144 -2.05 14.09 -15.08
N LYS A 145 -3.14 14.66 -15.60
CA LYS A 145 -3.88 14.13 -16.76
C LYS A 145 -3.14 14.37 -18.07
#